data_AF-A0A7X6UTD4-F1
#
_entry.id   AF-A0A7X6UTD4-F1
#
_cell.length_a   1.000
_cell.length_b   1.000
_cell.length_c   1.000
_cell.angle_alpha   90.00
_cell.angle_beta   90.00
_cell.angle_gamma   90.00
#
_symmetry.space_group_name_H-M   'P 1'
#
loop_
_entity.id
_entity.type
_entity.pdbx_description
1 polymer ?
#
loop_
_entity_poly.entity_id
_entity_poly.type
_entity_poly.pdbx_seq_one_letter_code
_entity_poly.pdbx_strand_id
1 'polypeptide(L)' 'MKKVKLKCPRCGRRVIDANVEVESELREITEESDWEADYFGKCKSCGAEVGIKKLNTDLLRT' A
#
# COMPACT_ATOMS: atom_id res chain seq x y z
N MET A 1 16.75 4.47 8.96
CA MET A 1 16.15 4.46 7.60
C MET A 1 15.08 5.54 7.53
N LYS A 2 15.06 6.34 6.45
CA LYS A 2 14.01 7.36 6.24
C LYS A 2 12.70 6.67 5.88
N LYS A 3 11.58 7.21 6.36
CA LYS A 3 10.25 6.63 6.15
C LYS A 3 9.33 7.61 5.41
N VAL A 4 8.46 7.08 4.56
CA VAL A 4 7.39 7.82 3.89
C VAL A 4 6.03 7.31 4.36
N LYS A 5 5.09 8.24 4.58
CA LYS A 5 3.72 7.90 4.99
C LYS A 5 2.91 7.51 3.76
N LEU A 6 2.51 6.24 3.68
CA LEU A 6 1.56 5.77 2.68
C LEU A 6 0.15 6.16 3.11
N LYS A 7 -0.57 6.83 2.21
CA LYS A 7 -1.89 7.41 2.48
C LYS A 7 -2.99 6.48 1.97
N CYS A 8 -4.10 6.44 2.70
CA CYS A 8 -5.29 5.70 2.33
C CYS A 8 -5.88 6.31 1.06
N PRO A 9 -6.13 5.52 0.00
CA PRO A 9 -6.72 6.01 -1.24
C PRO A 9 -8.15 6.56 -1.03
N ARG A 10 -8.89 6.06 -0.03
CA ARG A 10 -10.24 6.55 0.28
C ARG A 10 -10.28 7.88 1.03
N CYS A 11 -9.42 8.06 2.06
CA CYS A 11 -9.54 9.19 2.99
C CYS A 11 -8.27 10.04 3.18
N GLY A 12 -7.18 9.72 2.48
CA GLY A 12 -5.91 10.45 2.53
C GLY A 12 -5.13 10.35 3.84
N ARG A 13 -5.68 9.73 4.89
CA ARG A 13 -4.98 9.53 6.16
C ARG A 13 -3.96 8.40 6.07
N ARG A 14 -2.96 8.44 6.95
CA ARG A 14 -1.89 7.45 7.01
C ARG A 14 -2.44 6.03 7.22
N VAL A 15 -1.97 5.08 6.40
CA VAL A 15 -2.16 3.63 6.59
C VAL A 15 -0.94 3.03 7.27
N ILE A 16 0.24 3.23 6.69
CA ILE A 16 1.51 2.66 7.15
C ILE A 16 2.67 3.59 6.80
N ASP A 17 3.82 3.40 7.44
CA ASP A 17 5.07 4.01 7.01
C ASP A 17 5.89 2.99 6.21
N ALA A 18 6.28 3.32 4.98
CA ALA A 18 7.19 2.52 4.17
C ALA A 18 8.63 3.06 4.26
N ASN A 19 9.61 2.22 3.94
CA ASN A 19 10.97 2.70 3.65
C ASN A 19 10.91 3.59 2.39
N VAL A 20 11.60 4.72 2.40
CA VAL A 20 11.63 5.66 1.27
C VAL A 20 12.22 5.04 -0.01
N GLU A 21 13.01 3.99 0.11
CA GLU A 21 13.63 3.26 -1.02
C GLU A 21 12.67 2.27 -1.69
N VAL A 22 11.49 2.04 -1.10
CA VAL A 22 10.48 1.10 -1.61
C VAL A 22 9.33 1.91 -2.18
N GLU A 23 9.18 1.89 -3.51
CA GLU A 23 7.97 2.40 -4.14
C GLU A 23 6.82 1.41 -3.90
N SER A 24 5.67 1.96 -3.55
CA SER A 24 4.47 1.17 -3.25
C SER A 24 3.24 1.86 -3.81
N GLU A 25 2.37 1.07 -4.42
CA GLU A 25 1.03 1.48 -4.83
C GLU A 25 0.01 1.00 -3.80
N LEU A 26 -0.98 1.85 -3.52
CA LEU A 26 -2.08 1.53 -2.62
C LEU A 26 -3.40 1.71 -3.35
N ARG A 27 -4.26 0.69 -3.28
CA ARG A 27 -5.64 0.76 -3.76
C ARG A 27 -6.61 0.33 -2.68
N GLU A 28 -7.80 0.90 -2.73
CA GLU A 28 -8.91 0.38 -1.94
C GLU A 28 -9.32 -0.97 -2.53
N ILE A 29 -9.54 -1.97 -1.68
CA ILE A 29 -10.00 -3.29 -2.10
C ILE A 29 -11.51 -3.33 -1.93
N THR A 30 -12.18 -3.65 -3.03
CA THR A 30 -13.62 -3.92 -3.10
C THR A 30 -13.81 -5.34 -3.62
N GLU A 31 -15.03 -5.89 -3.49
CA GLU A 31 -15.34 -7.24 -3.96
C GLU A 31 -15.13 -7.44 -5.46
N GLU A 32 -15.12 -6.35 -6.24
CA GLU A 32 -14.90 -6.34 -7.69
C GLU A 32 -13.44 -6.04 -8.08
N SER A 33 -12.54 -5.90 -7.10
CA SER A 33 -11.15 -5.56 -7.37
C SER A 33 -10.39 -6.78 -7.90
N ASP A 34 -10.03 -6.75 -9.19
CA ASP A 34 -9.10 -7.70 -9.82
C ASP A 34 -7.62 -7.40 -9.51
N TRP A 35 -7.36 -6.33 -8.76
CA TRP A 35 -6.02 -5.90 -8.44
C TRP A 35 -5.37 -6.74 -7.34
N GLU A 36 -4.36 -7.52 -7.72
CA GLU A 36 -3.59 -8.34 -6.79
C GLU A 36 -2.58 -7.51 -5.98
N ALA A 37 -2.76 -7.42 -4.67
CA ALA A 37 -1.83 -6.80 -3.74
C ALA A 37 -0.86 -7.82 -3.14
N ASP A 38 0.34 -7.39 -2.75
CA ASP A 38 1.27 -8.24 -1.99
C ASP A 38 0.84 -8.40 -0.53
N TYR A 39 0.21 -7.35 0.01
CA TYR A 39 -0.26 -7.28 1.39
C TYR A 39 -1.59 -6.54 1.46
N PHE A 40 -2.40 -6.93 2.44
CA PHE A 40 -3.65 -6.26 2.76
C PHE A 40 -3.57 -5.61 4.14
N GLY A 41 -4.25 -4.49 4.31
CA GLY A 41 -4.36 -3.79 5.57
C GLY A 41 -5.69 -3.05 5.68
N LYS A 42 -6.03 -2.62 6.90
CA LYS A 42 -7.23 -1.83 7.15
C LYS A 42 -6.86 -0.40 7.53
N CYS A 43 -7.50 0.59 6.91
CA CYS A 43 -7.34 1.97 7.33
C CYS A 43 -7.99 2.16 8.71
N LYS A 44 -7.18 2.45 9.74
CA LYS A 44 -7.68 2.71 11.11
C LYS A 44 -8.62 3.90 11.22
N SER A 45 -8.64 4.79 10.22
CA SER A 45 -9.44 6.01 10.24
C SER A 45 -10.83 5.86 9.63
N CYS A 46 -10.93 5.28 8.42
CA CYS A 46 -12.20 5.15 7.71
C CYS A 46 -12.68 3.69 7.59
N GLY A 47 -11.88 2.72 8.05
CA GLY A 47 -12.22 1.31 8.03
C GLY A 47 -12.08 0.61 6.67
N ALA A 48 -11.72 1.33 5.60
CA ALA A 48 -11.54 0.73 4.28
C ALA A 48 -10.41 -0.32 4.28
N GLU A 49 -10.64 -1.41 3.57
CA GLU A 49 -9.61 -2.38 3.23
C GLU A 49 -8.73 -1.80 2.12
N VAL A 50 -7.42 -1.92 2.28
CA VAL A 50 -6.42 -1.35 1.38
C VAL A 50 -5.39 -2.41 1.04
N GLY A 51 -5.19 -2.62 -0.24
CA GLY A 51 -4.11 -3.44 -0.77
C GLY A 51 -2.86 -2.58 -0.94
N ILE A 52 -1.70 -3.17 -0.71
CA ILE A 52 -0.39 -2.55 -0.82
C ILE A 52 0.45 -3.45 -1.74
N LYS A 53 0.96 -2.89 -2.83
CA LYS A 53 1.85 -3.59 -3.78
C LYS A 53 3.18 -2.86 -3.87
N LYS A 54 4.29 -3.59 -3.72
CA LYS A 54 5.64 -3.04 -3.87
C LYS A 54 6.00 -3.09 -5.36
N LEU A 55 6.45 -1.97 -5.90
CA LEU A 55 6.74 -1.86 -7.33
C LEU A 55 8.20 -2.18 -7.69
N ASN A 56 9.13 -2.03 -6.73
CA ASN A 56 10.57 -2.16 -6.99
C ASN A 56 11.11 -3.59 -6.86
N THR A 57 10.30 -4.61 -7.16
CA THR A 57 10.65 -6.04 -6.99
C THR A 57 11.68 -6.58 -8.00
N ASP A 58 12.12 -5.78 -8.98
CA ASP A 58 13.13 -6.19 -9.97
C ASP A 58 14.57 -6.28 -9.44
N LEU A 59 14.84 -5.93 -8.18
CA LEU A 59 16.18 -6.06 -7.57
C LEU A 59 16.55 -7.49 -7.10
N LEU A 60 15.76 -8.51 -7.44
CA LEU A 60 16.07 -9.92 -7.14
C LEU A 60 16.38 -10.77 -8.40
N ARG A 61 16.63 -10.15 -9.54
CA ARG A 61 17.21 -10.84 -10.72
C ARG A 61 18.73 -10.59 -10.79
N THR A 62 19.47 -11.21 -9.87
CA THR A 62 20.93 -11.47 -9.99
C THR A 62 21.18 -12.95 -9.87
#